data_AF-A0A6J8BYP0-F1
#
_entry.id   AF-A0A6J8BYP0-F1
#
_cell.length_a   1.000
_cell.length_b   1.000
_cell.length_c   1.000
_cell.angle_alpha   90.00
_cell.angle_beta   90.00
_cell.angle_gamma   90.00
#
_symmetry.space_group_name_H-M   'P 1'
#
loop_
_entity.id
_entity.type
_entity.pdbx_description
1 polymer ?
#
loop_
_entity_poly.entity_id
_entity_poly.type
_entity_poly.pdbx_seq_one_letter_code
_entity_poly.pdbx_strand_id
1 'polypeptide(L)'
;MQQQLPGGLFYEPSPELTSETLSVLPHNKIPERAFGVLDFMVRYRPNASILTNESFFTFSFNQTNEWLDSLSEKERNELLQDARKKGRELRGKFKGRCEEIERKRLNALKEKQEAIKKKKENTFKKRKNKHLIICEKRKALVSQLRFRQNVLKQYVKDKKIFNASNNGRLLTIETLTENVKQLIEEAASKDVASSIHQRSSKMPILVNKRIRHSFNEGAFDGKVISTVPGFPDYYNIIYDCELNAESNVTDSTAIYTYRLLEDYREGKLEIIPEVVGVKPCSEFSSRLLSLAHAAQIASHCFTFSFSDK
;
A
#
# COMPACT_ATOMS: atom_id res chain seq x y z
N MET A 1 -0.18 -30.29 -34.80
CA MET A 1 1.04 -30.83 -35.42
C MET A 1 1.90 -31.64 -34.47
N GLN A 2 2.13 -31.24 -33.21
CA GLN A 2 2.95 -32.03 -32.27
C GLN A 2 2.45 -33.46 -32.01
N GLN A 3 1.15 -33.71 -32.10
CA GLN A 3 0.56 -35.04 -31.87
C GLN A 3 0.81 -36.06 -32.99
N GLN A 4 1.25 -35.62 -34.18
CA GLN A 4 1.51 -36.47 -35.36
C GLN A 4 3.01 -36.73 -35.60
N LEU A 5 3.89 -36.13 -34.78
CA LEU A 5 5.34 -36.30 -34.87
C LEU A 5 5.79 -37.51 -34.04
N PRO A 6 7.01 -38.06 -34.26
CA PRO A 6 7.55 -39.15 -33.47
C PRO A 6 7.44 -38.90 -31.95
N GLY A 7 6.80 -39.81 -31.24
CA GLY A 7 6.47 -39.67 -29.80
C GLY A 7 5.14 -38.95 -29.49
N GLY A 8 4.40 -38.52 -30.51
CA GLY A 8 3.05 -37.96 -30.39
C GLY A 8 1.96 -39.03 -30.30
N LEU A 9 0.82 -38.66 -29.73
CA LEU A 9 -0.32 -39.56 -29.45
C LEU A 9 -0.85 -40.31 -30.69
N PHE A 10 -0.70 -39.73 -31.88
CA PHE A 10 -1.21 -40.29 -33.14
C PHE A 10 -0.09 -40.72 -34.10
N TYR A 11 1.15 -40.80 -33.62
CA TYR A 11 2.28 -41.25 -34.43
C TYR A 11 2.21 -42.76 -34.69
N GLU A 12 1.86 -43.54 -33.65
CA GLU A 12 1.58 -44.97 -33.72
C GLU A 12 0.15 -45.21 -33.21
N PRO A 13 -0.87 -45.08 -34.08
CA PRO A 13 -2.25 -45.26 -33.68
C PRO A 13 -2.49 -46.71 -33.20
N SER A 14 -3.37 -46.87 -32.21
CA SER A 14 -3.80 -48.21 -31.80
C SER A 14 -4.43 -48.98 -32.96
N PRO A 15 -4.38 -50.32 -32.96
CA PRO A 15 -5.00 -51.12 -34.02
C PRO A 15 -6.51 -50.86 -34.15
N GLU A 16 -7.18 -50.54 -33.04
CA GLU A 16 -8.59 -50.12 -33.02
C GLU A 16 -8.80 -48.81 -33.80
N LEU A 17 -8.01 -47.77 -33.50
CA LEU A 17 -8.09 -46.48 -34.18
C LEU A 17 -7.74 -46.60 -35.67
N THR A 18 -6.81 -47.49 -36.00
CA THR A 18 -6.47 -47.80 -37.39
C THR A 18 -7.68 -48.42 -38.10
N SER A 19 -8.35 -49.40 -37.48
CA SER A 19 -9.54 -50.02 -38.05
C SER A 19 -10.68 -49.03 -38.28
N GLU A 20 -10.89 -48.06 -37.37
CA GLU A 20 -11.91 -47.02 -37.52
C GLU A 20 -11.58 -46.06 -38.66
N THR A 21 -10.31 -45.67 -38.77
CA THR A 21 -9.85 -44.68 -39.75
C THR A 21 -9.61 -45.23 -41.14
N LEU A 22 -9.54 -46.56 -41.33
CA LEU A 22 -9.46 -47.20 -42.65
C LEU A 22 -10.62 -46.81 -43.58
N SER A 23 -11.77 -46.46 -43.02
CA SER A 23 -12.94 -46.00 -43.78
C SER A 23 -12.80 -44.57 -44.32
N VAL A 24 -11.87 -43.78 -43.75
CA VAL A 24 -11.67 -42.38 -44.09
C VAL A 24 -10.62 -42.26 -45.19
N LEU A 25 -10.94 -41.51 -46.24
CA LEU A 25 -9.99 -41.27 -47.33
C LEU A 25 -8.78 -40.47 -46.79
N PRO A 26 -7.53 -40.83 -47.17
CA PRO A 26 -6.32 -40.20 -46.66
C PRO A 26 -6.11 -38.76 -47.15
N HIS A 27 -6.99 -38.25 -48.03
CA HIS A 27 -6.88 -36.93 -48.62
C HIS A 27 -8.10 -36.05 -48.32
N ASN A 28 -7.87 -34.75 -48.13
CA ASN A 28 -8.92 -33.77 -47.82
C ASN A 28 -9.73 -33.29 -49.04
N LYS A 29 -9.61 -33.95 -50.20
CA LYS A 29 -10.24 -33.51 -51.46
C LYS A 29 -11.76 -33.35 -51.35
N ILE A 30 -12.43 -34.25 -50.64
CA ILE A 30 -13.90 -34.21 -50.52
C ILE A 30 -14.34 -33.01 -49.65
N PRO A 31 -13.84 -32.84 -48.41
CA PRO A 31 -14.11 -31.64 -47.62
C PRO A 31 -13.79 -30.34 -48.36
N GLU A 32 -12.61 -30.24 -48.99
CA GLU A 32 -12.21 -29.04 -49.74
C GLU A 32 -13.16 -28.74 -50.90
N ARG A 33 -13.54 -29.75 -51.66
CA ARG A 33 -14.54 -29.61 -52.73
C ARG A 33 -15.90 -29.19 -52.17
N ALA A 34 -16.34 -29.79 -51.07
CA ALA A 34 -17.60 -29.44 -50.41
C ALA A 34 -17.61 -27.98 -49.95
N PHE A 35 -16.53 -27.53 -49.29
CA PHE A 35 -16.37 -26.14 -48.88
C PHE A 35 -16.30 -25.19 -50.07
N GLY A 36 -15.55 -25.54 -51.12
CA GLY A 36 -15.45 -24.72 -52.33
C GLY A 36 -16.81 -24.55 -53.02
N VAL A 37 -17.61 -25.61 -53.10
CA VAL A 37 -18.97 -25.54 -53.66
C VAL A 37 -19.91 -24.73 -52.77
N LEU A 38 -19.86 -24.93 -51.45
CA LEU A 38 -20.71 -24.18 -50.52
C LEU A 38 -20.36 -22.69 -50.51
N ASP A 39 -19.07 -22.34 -50.48
CA ASP A 39 -18.58 -20.97 -50.56
C ASP A 39 -18.98 -20.31 -51.90
N PHE A 40 -18.84 -21.03 -53.01
CA PHE A 40 -19.36 -20.59 -54.30
C PHE A 40 -20.87 -20.30 -54.24
N MET A 41 -21.67 -21.19 -53.63
CA MET A 41 -23.12 -20.99 -53.50
C MET A 41 -23.49 -19.77 -52.66
N VAL A 42 -22.76 -19.52 -51.56
CA VAL A 42 -22.97 -18.34 -50.71
C VAL A 42 -22.71 -17.06 -51.50
N ARG A 43 -21.66 -17.04 -52.33
CA ARG A 43 -21.34 -15.88 -53.19
C ARG A 43 -22.31 -15.73 -54.36
N TYR A 44 -22.71 -16.83 -54.99
CA TYR A 44 -23.61 -16.84 -56.15
C TYR A 44 -25.06 -16.51 -55.78
N ARG A 45 -25.51 -16.91 -54.58
CA ARG A 45 -26.87 -16.66 -54.07
C ARG A 45 -26.81 -15.94 -52.72
N PRO A 46 -26.38 -14.67 -52.69
CA PRO A 46 -26.20 -13.93 -51.42
C PRO A 46 -27.52 -13.69 -50.68
N ASN A 47 -28.64 -13.68 -51.40
CA ASN A 47 -29.97 -13.53 -50.81
C ASN A 47 -30.56 -14.85 -50.28
N ALA A 48 -29.95 -15.99 -50.57
CA ALA A 48 -30.37 -17.29 -50.04
C ALA A 48 -29.83 -17.47 -48.62
N SER A 49 -30.63 -18.08 -47.75
CA SER A 49 -30.15 -18.41 -46.41
C SER A 49 -29.05 -19.48 -46.47
N ILE A 50 -28.11 -19.44 -45.53
CA ILE A 50 -27.06 -20.47 -45.40
C ILE A 50 -27.69 -21.87 -45.33
N LEU A 51 -28.76 -22.01 -44.55
CA LEU A 51 -29.50 -23.28 -44.43
C LEU A 51 -30.04 -23.77 -45.78
N THR A 52 -30.50 -22.86 -46.64
CA THR A 52 -30.97 -23.20 -47.99
C THR A 52 -29.82 -23.68 -48.87
N ASN A 53 -28.68 -23.00 -48.83
CA ASN A 53 -27.49 -23.38 -49.60
C ASN A 53 -26.93 -24.74 -49.13
N GLU A 54 -26.86 -24.97 -47.81
CA GLU A 54 -26.45 -26.26 -47.22
C GLU A 54 -27.42 -27.40 -47.58
N SER A 55 -28.73 -27.12 -47.56
CA SER A 55 -29.74 -28.11 -47.93
C SER A 55 -29.62 -28.47 -49.40
N PHE A 56 -29.44 -27.48 -50.28
CA PHE A 56 -29.23 -27.72 -51.71
C PHE A 56 -27.94 -28.50 -51.98
N PHE A 57 -26.84 -28.10 -51.33
CA PHE A 57 -25.56 -28.80 -51.40
C PHE A 57 -25.72 -30.26 -51.00
N THR A 58 -26.24 -30.53 -49.79
CA THR A 58 -26.43 -31.89 -49.27
C THR A 58 -27.34 -32.73 -50.16
N PHE A 59 -28.43 -32.15 -50.67
CA PHE A 59 -29.36 -32.82 -51.59
C PHE A 59 -28.67 -33.24 -52.89
N SER A 60 -27.84 -32.36 -53.46
CA SER A 60 -27.08 -32.65 -54.69
C SER A 60 -25.94 -33.64 -54.45
N PHE A 61 -25.22 -33.50 -53.34
CA PHE A 61 -24.02 -34.28 -53.05
C PHE A 61 -24.35 -35.73 -52.68
N ASN A 62 -25.45 -35.94 -51.96
CA ASN A 62 -25.92 -37.27 -51.57
C ASN A 62 -26.74 -37.97 -52.67
N GLN A 63 -26.81 -37.41 -53.88
CA GLN A 63 -27.61 -37.92 -54.99
C GLN A 63 -29.07 -38.22 -54.57
N THR A 64 -29.63 -37.38 -53.68
CA THR A 64 -30.94 -37.64 -53.09
C THR A 64 -32.04 -37.70 -54.16
N ASN A 65 -31.86 -37.03 -55.30
CA ASN A 65 -32.81 -37.12 -56.41
C ASN A 65 -32.85 -38.52 -57.04
N GLU A 66 -31.69 -39.12 -57.34
CA GLU A 66 -31.60 -40.47 -57.91
C GLU A 66 -32.20 -41.50 -56.96
N TRP A 67 -31.94 -41.36 -55.66
CA TRP A 67 -32.56 -42.20 -54.62
C TRP A 67 -34.08 -42.03 -54.57
N LEU A 68 -34.59 -40.80 -54.60
CA LEU A 68 -36.03 -40.54 -54.61
C LEU A 68 -36.73 -41.13 -55.84
N ASP A 69 -36.06 -41.15 -56.99
CA ASP A 69 -36.59 -41.72 -58.24
C ASP A 69 -36.65 -43.25 -58.20
N SER A 70 -35.86 -43.91 -57.36
CA SER A 70 -35.91 -45.37 -57.15
C SER A 70 -37.09 -45.84 -56.27
N LEU A 71 -37.75 -44.92 -55.56
CA LEU A 71 -38.84 -45.23 -54.63
C LEU A 71 -40.21 -45.25 -55.32
N SER A 72 -41.16 -45.96 -54.71
CA SER A 72 -42.55 -45.90 -55.15
C SER A 72 -43.14 -44.50 -54.97
N GLU A 73 -44.09 -44.13 -55.84
CA GLU A 73 -44.68 -42.78 -55.80
C GLU A 73 -45.35 -42.46 -54.46
N LYS A 74 -45.97 -43.47 -53.83
CA LYS A 74 -46.61 -43.32 -52.52
C LYS A 74 -45.60 -42.99 -51.43
N GLU A 75 -44.54 -43.80 -51.30
CA GLU A 75 -43.49 -43.60 -50.29
C GLU A 75 -42.74 -42.29 -50.51
N ARG A 76 -42.44 -41.96 -51.78
CA ARG A 76 -41.82 -40.68 -52.15
C ARG A 76 -42.65 -39.49 -51.68
N ASN A 77 -43.97 -39.52 -51.91
CA ASN A 77 -44.87 -38.45 -51.49
C ASN A 77 -44.99 -38.34 -49.97
N GLU A 78 -45.05 -39.46 -49.25
CA GLU A 78 -45.06 -39.49 -47.78
C GLU A 78 -43.79 -38.85 -47.19
N LEU A 79 -42.61 -39.22 -47.71
CA LEU A 79 -41.32 -38.64 -47.31
C LEU A 79 -41.24 -37.14 -47.60
N LEU A 80 -41.71 -36.69 -48.76
CA LEU A 80 -41.71 -35.26 -49.10
C LEU A 80 -42.65 -34.47 -48.19
N GLN A 81 -43.80 -35.03 -47.78
CA GLN A 81 -44.69 -34.37 -46.82
C GLN A 81 -44.06 -34.26 -45.42
N ASP A 82 -43.42 -35.33 -44.96
CA ASP A 82 -42.70 -35.30 -43.68
C ASP A 82 -41.53 -34.31 -43.70
N ALA A 83 -40.74 -34.31 -44.79
CA ALA A 83 -39.65 -33.34 -44.99
C ALA A 83 -40.16 -31.89 -44.97
N ARG A 84 -41.32 -31.60 -45.59
CA ARG A 84 -41.95 -30.27 -45.52
C ARG A 84 -42.35 -29.89 -44.10
N LYS A 85 -42.89 -30.83 -43.32
CA LYS A 85 -43.27 -30.62 -41.92
C LYS A 85 -42.03 -30.31 -41.07
N LYS A 86 -41.03 -31.19 -41.10
CA LYS A 86 -39.75 -31.03 -40.38
C LYS A 86 -39.01 -29.76 -40.79
N GLY A 87 -39.05 -29.41 -42.08
CA GLY A 87 -38.46 -28.18 -42.59
C GLY A 87 -39.08 -26.91 -42.01
N ARG A 88 -40.39 -26.89 -41.74
CA ARG A 88 -41.04 -25.76 -41.04
C ARG A 88 -40.55 -25.65 -39.59
N GLU A 89 -40.47 -26.77 -38.88
CA GLU A 89 -39.99 -26.81 -37.50
C GLU A 89 -38.53 -26.34 -37.41
N LEU A 90 -37.67 -26.79 -38.34
CA LEU A 90 -36.27 -26.40 -38.38
C LEU A 90 -36.10 -24.90 -38.64
N ARG A 91 -36.88 -24.32 -39.56
CA ARG A 91 -36.89 -22.86 -39.79
C ARG A 91 -37.32 -22.09 -38.55
N GLY A 92 -38.30 -22.59 -37.80
CA GLY A 92 -38.69 -22.01 -36.52
C GLY A 92 -37.55 -22.01 -35.50
N LYS A 93 -36.85 -23.14 -35.34
CA LYS A 93 -35.67 -23.26 -34.46
C LYS A 93 -34.55 -22.33 -34.91
N PHE A 94 -34.27 -22.26 -36.21
CA PHE A 94 -33.23 -21.40 -36.77
C PHE A 94 -33.54 -19.92 -36.50
N LYS A 95 -34.78 -19.48 -36.74
CA LYS A 95 -35.23 -18.12 -36.43
C LYS A 95 -35.05 -17.79 -34.95
N GLY A 96 -35.47 -18.68 -34.05
CA GLY A 96 -35.28 -18.48 -32.61
C GLY A 96 -33.80 -18.37 -32.21
N ARG A 97 -32.91 -19.15 -32.81
CA ARG A 97 -31.46 -19.03 -32.59
C ARG A 97 -30.90 -17.71 -33.11
N CYS A 98 -31.36 -17.22 -34.26
CA CYS A 98 -30.96 -15.91 -34.79
C CYS A 98 -31.35 -14.79 -33.82
N GLU A 99 -32.59 -14.78 -33.34
CA GLU A 99 -33.08 -13.80 -32.35
C GLU A 99 -32.29 -13.88 -31.03
N GLU A 100 -31.96 -15.09 -30.58
CA GLU A 100 -31.11 -15.29 -29.39
C GLU A 100 -29.71 -14.71 -29.58
N ILE A 101 -29.07 -14.99 -30.73
CA ILE A 101 -27.73 -14.47 -31.06
C ILE A 101 -27.75 -12.94 -31.12
N GLU A 102 -28.78 -12.37 -31.74
CA GLU A 102 -28.95 -10.91 -31.83
C GLU A 102 -29.10 -10.27 -30.44
N ARG A 103 -29.96 -10.85 -29.60
CA ARG A 103 -30.13 -10.40 -28.20
C ARG A 103 -28.82 -10.48 -27.41
N LYS A 104 -28.05 -11.57 -27.56
CA LYS A 104 -26.73 -11.72 -26.93
C LYS A 104 -25.76 -10.64 -27.40
N ARG A 105 -25.72 -10.34 -28.71
CA ARG A 105 -24.88 -9.27 -29.26
C ARG A 105 -25.27 -7.90 -28.73
N LEU A 106 -26.57 -7.61 -28.64
CA LEU A 106 -27.08 -6.35 -28.11
C LEU A 106 -26.71 -6.16 -26.64
N ASN A 107 -26.86 -7.20 -25.83
CA ASN A 107 -26.49 -7.18 -24.41
C ASN A 107 -24.98 -6.95 -24.24
N ALA A 108 -24.15 -7.70 -24.97
CA ALA A 108 -22.70 -7.52 -24.95
C ALA A 108 -22.28 -6.09 -25.36
N LEU A 109 -22.98 -5.49 -26.33
CA LEU A 109 -22.73 -4.11 -26.74
C LEU A 109 -23.08 -3.12 -25.61
N LYS A 110 -24.23 -3.29 -24.94
CA LYS A 110 -24.65 -2.45 -23.81
C LYS A 110 -23.67 -2.56 -22.64
N GLU A 111 -23.27 -3.77 -22.26
CA GLU A 111 -22.27 -4.00 -21.21
C GLU A 111 -20.94 -3.31 -21.53
N LYS A 112 -20.48 -3.40 -22.80
CA LYS A 112 -19.27 -2.71 -23.26
C LYS A 112 -19.40 -1.19 -23.15
N GLN A 113 -20.55 -0.63 -23.52
CA GLN A 113 -20.82 0.81 -23.41
C GLN A 113 -20.80 1.27 -21.94
N GLU A 114 -21.46 0.53 -21.05
CA GLU A 114 -21.47 0.81 -19.61
C GLU A 114 -20.08 0.70 -18.99
N ALA A 115 -19.30 -0.31 -19.35
CA ALA A 115 -17.93 -0.48 -18.88
C ALA A 115 -17.04 0.70 -19.30
N ILE A 116 -17.19 1.19 -20.54
CA ILE A 116 -16.49 2.39 -21.02
C ILE A 116 -16.93 3.62 -20.23
N LYS A 117 -18.23 3.80 -19.98
CA LYS A 117 -18.76 4.93 -19.21
C LYS A 117 -18.21 4.93 -17.78
N LYS A 118 -18.27 3.79 -17.08
CA LYS A 118 -17.71 3.62 -15.72
C LYS A 118 -16.20 3.91 -15.69
N LYS A 119 -15.43 3.43 -16.67
CA LYS A 119 -13.99 3.73 -16.78
C LYS A 119 -13.72 5.23 -16.94
N LYS A 120 -14.50 5.93 -17.76
CA LYS A 120 -14.39 7.38 -17.95
C LYS A 120 -14.71 8.14 -16.67
N GLU A 121 -15.81 7.80 -16.00
CA GLU A 121 -16.21 8.41 -14.72
C GLU A 121 -15.15 8.22 -13.63
N ASN A 122 -14.62 7.00 -13.49
CA ASN A 122 -13.56 6.71 -12.51
C ASN A 122 -12.28 7.51 -12.81
N THR A 123 -11.91 7.63 -14.08
CA THR A 123 -10.75 8.42 -14.49
C THR A 123 -10.96 9.91 -14.19
N PHE A 124 -12.16 10.43 -14.44
CA PHE A 124 -12.53 11.81 -14.11
C PHE A 124 -12.48 12.07 -12.59
N LYS A 125 -13.07 11.18 -11.77
CA LYS A 125 -13.00 11.26 -10.31
C LYS A 125 -11.55 11.26 -9.80
N LYS A 126 -10.70 10.37 -10.33
CA LYS A 126 -9.27 10.33 -10.00
C LYS A 126 -8.55 11.64 -10.34
N ARG A 127 -8.82 12.22 -11.52
CA ARG A 127 -8.24 13.52 -11.93
C ARG A 127 -8.71 14.66 -11.04
N LYS A 128 -10.01 14.71 -10.72
CA LYS A 128 -10.58 15.71 -9.80
C LYS A 128 -9.95 15.62 -8.41
N ASN A 129 -9.83 14.40 -7.87
CA ASN A 129 -9.21 14.19 -6.56
C ASN A 129 -7.72 14.58 -6.56
N LYS A 130 -6.96 14.16 -7.58
CA LYS A 130 -5.55 14.58 -7.74
C LYS A 130 -5.40 16.10 -7.81
N HIS A 131 -6.28 16.77 -8.55
CA HIS A 131 -6.28 18.23 -8.64
C HIS A 131 -6.62 18.89 -7.30
N LEU A 132 -7.59 18.35 -6.55
CA LEU A 132 -7.95 18.86 -5.22
C LEU A 132 -6.76 18.76 -4.25
N ILE A 133 -6.10 17.61 -4.18
CA ILE A 133 -4.91 17.38 -3.33
C ILE A 133 -3.78 18.36 -3.69
N ILE A 134 -3.54 18.58 -4.99
CA ILE A 134 -2.53 19.54 -5.48
C ILE A 134 -2.88 20.97 -5.01
N CYS A 135 -4.14 21.38 -5.14
CA CYS A 135 -4.60 22.69 -4.70
C CYS A 135 -4.48 22.88 -3.18
N GLU A 136 -4.81 21.86 -2.38
CA GLU A 136 -4.67 21.91 -0.92
C GLU A 136 -3.20 21.96 -0.47
N LYS A 137 -2.34 21.11 -1.05
CA LYS A 137 -0.89 21.13 -0.77
C LYS A 137 -0.29 22.51 -1.07
N ARG A 138 -0.70 23.11 -2.19
CA ARG A 138 -0.27 24.47 -2.54
C ARG A 138 -0.71 25.49 -1.50
N LYS A 139 -1.98 25.48 -1.09
CA LYS A 139 -2.51 26.39 -0.07
C LYS A 139 -1.73 26.25 1.25
N ALA A 140 -1.45 25.02 1.67
CA ALA A 140 -0.67 24.75 2.89
C ALA A 140 0.74 25.35 2.82
N LEU A 141 1.47 25.14 1.72
CA LEU A 141 2.81 25.71 1.52
C LEU A 141 2.80 27.25 1.53
N VAL A 142 1.82 27.86 0.86
CA VAL A 142 1.67 29.33 0.84
C VAL A 142 1.38 29.86 2.26
N SER A 143 0.53 29.18 3.03
CA SER A 143 0.27 29.53 4.42
C SER A 143 1.53 29.42 5.29
N GLN A 144 2.36 28.39 5.10
CA GLN A 144 3.63 28.24 5.81
C GLN A 144 4.62 29.37 5.49
N LEU A 145 4.74 29.75 4.21
CA LEU A 145 5.58 30.88 3.80
C LEU A 145 5.10 32.19 4.46
N ARG A 146 3.80 32.46 4.44
CA ARG A 146 3.20 33.64 5.09
C ARG A 146 3.39 33.64 6.60
N PHE A 147 3.26 32.48 7.24
CA PHE A 147 3.47 32.35 8.69
C PHE A 147 4.92 32.72 9.06
N ARG A 148 5.91 32.18 8.32
CA ARG A 148 7.33 32.52 8.55
C ARG A 148 7.62 34.00 8.31
N GLN A 149 7.01 34.59 7.28
CA GLN A 149 7.17 36.00 6.96
C GLN A 149 6.56 36.92 8.03
N ASN A 150 5.29 36.69 8.36
CA ASN A 150 4.49 37.64 9.13
C ASN A 150 4.54 37.38 10.65
N VAL A 151 4.57 36.11 11.04
CA VAL A 151 4.54 35.71 12.46
C VAL A 151 5.95 35.60 13.02
N LEU A 152 6.82 34.83 12.37
CA LEU A 152 8.20 34.66 12.85
C LEU A 152 9.11 35.85 12.49
N LYS A 153 8.68 36.71 11.56
CA LYS A 153 9.47 37.84 11.05
C LYS A 153 10.88 37.42 10.61
N GLN A 154 10.98 36.23 10.00
CA GLN A 154 12.25 35.64 9.61
C GLN A 154 12.96 36.54 8.57
N TYR A 155 14.17 37.02 8.90
CA TYR A 155 14.97 37.84 7.98
C TYR A 155 15.72 36.98 6.96
N VAL A 156 15.46 37.24 5.68
CA VAL A 156 16.02 36.54 4.52
C VAL A 156 16.54 37.57 3.52
N LYS A 157 17.68 37.26 2.87
CA LYS A 157 18.31 38.17 1.91
C LYS A 157 17.42 38.43 0.70
N ASP A 158 16.80 37.38 0.15
CA ASP A 158 15.87 37.50 -0.97
C ASP A 158 14.41 37.39 -0.51
N LYS A 159 13.70 38.52 -0.47
CA LYS A 159 12.28 38.57 -0.11
C LYS A 159 11.38 37.85 -1.12
N LYS A 160 11.86 37.57 -2.34
CA LYS A 160 11.08 36.85 -3.36
C LYS A 160 10.74 35.43 -2.95
N ILE A 161 11.50 34.83 -2.02
CA ILE A 161 11.28 33.47 -1.50
C ILE A 161 9.90 33.33 -0.85
N PHE A 162 9.35 34.41 -0.28
CA PHE A 162 8.03 34.40 0.36
C PHE A 162 6.85 34.58 -0.63
N ASN A 163 7.12 34.97 -1.88
CA ASN A 163 6.07 35.23 -2.84
C ASN A 163 5.44 33.94 -3.36
N ALA A 164 4.11 33.85 -3.37
CA ALA A 164 3.38 32.69 -3.88
C ALA A 164 3.30 32.62 -5.42
N SER A 165 3.69 33.72 -6.09
CA SER A 165 3.62 33.92 -7.54
C SER A 165 4.80 34.76 -8.01
N ASN A 166 5.26 34.49 -9.24
CA ASN A 166 6.29 35.28 -9.91
C ASN A 166 5.75 35.78 -11.25
N ASN A 167 5.77 37.10 -11.48
CA ASN A 167 5.27 37.75 -12.70
C ASN A 167 3.84 37.32 -13.10
N GLY A 168 2.92 37.27 -12.12
CA GLY A 168 1.54 36.84 -12.32
C GLY A 168 1.34 35.34 -12.54
N ARG A 169 2.42 34.56 -12.71
CA ARG A 169 2.36 33.10 -12.76
C ARG A 169 2.50 32.50 -11.37
N LEU A 170 1.61 31.57 -11.06
CA LEU A 170 1.64 30.78 -9.84
C LEU A 170 2.86 29.85 -9.85
N LEU A 171 3.69 29.91 -8.79
CA LEU A 171 4.87 29.03 -8.64
C LEU A 171 4.47 27.55 -8.56
N THR A 172 5.32 26.61 -9.00
CA THR A 172 5.03 25.18 -8.86
C THR A 172 5.13 24.74 -7.40
N ILE A 173 4.52 23.58 -7.07
CA ILE A 173 4.59 23.02 -5.71
C ILE A 173 6.04 22.71 -5.31
N GLU A 174 6.85 22.27 -6.27
CA GLU A 174 8.27 21.96 -6.08
C GLU A 174 9.04 23.20 -5.64
N THR A 175 8.93 24.30 -6.39
CA THR A 175 9.57 25.57 -6.04
C THR A 175 9.08 26.10 -4.69
N LEU A 176 7.78 26.02 -4.40
CA LEU A 176 7.26 26.42 -3.08
C LEU A 176 7.82 25.54 -1.95
N THR A 177 8.03 24.25 -2.20
CA THR A 177 8.60 23.32 -1.22
C THR A 177 10.07 23.62 -0.98
N GLU A 178 10.84 23.88 -2.04
CA GLU A 178 12.25 24.28 -1.97
C GLU A 178 12.41 25.59 -1.20
N ASN A 179 11.56 26.59 -1.48
CA ASN A 179 11.54 27.85 -0.73
C ASN A 179 11.33 27.60 0.78
N VAL A 180 10.36 26.75 1.15
CA VAL A 180 10.12 26.41 2.56
C VAL A 180 11.32 25.69 3.18
N LYS A 181 11.95 24.74 2.47
CA LYS A 181 13.13 24.02 2.94
C LYS A 181 14.31 24.95 3.17
N GLN A 182 14.60 25.83 2.22
CA GLN A 182 15.66 26.83 2.34
C GLN A 182 15.46 27.70 3.58
N LEU A 183 14.22 28.14 3.85
CA LEU A 183 13.91 28.91 5.06
C LEU A 183 14.11 28.11 6.35
N ILE A 184 13.85 26.80 6.35
CA ILE A 184 14.09 25.93 7.51
C ILE A 184 15.60 25.78 7.75
N GLU A 185 16.37 25.50 6.71
CA GLU A 185 17.82 25.32 6.78
C GLU A 185 18.55 26.60 7.22
N GLU A 186 18.13 27.75 6.70
CA GLU A 186 18.67 29.06 7.11
C GLU A 186 18.35 29.39 8.57
N ALA A 187 17.18 29.00 9.07
CA ALA A 187 16.82 29.17 10.48
C ALA A 187 17.68 28.28 11.38
N ALA A 188 17.78 26.99 11.05
CA ALA A 188 18.57 26.02 11.81
C ALA A 188 20.06 26.40 11.87
N SER A 189 20.62 26.95 10.80
CA SER A 189 22.04 27.34 10.74
C SER A 189 22.36 28.58 11.59
N LYS A 190 21.41 29.53 11.74
CA LYS A 190 21.61 30.75 12.55
C LYS A 190 21.62 30.45 14.04
N ASP A 191 20.81 29.49 14.49
CA ASP A 191 20.77 29.10 15.89
C ASP A 191 22.10 28.47 16.34
N VAL A 192 22.81 27.78 15.45
CA VAL A 192 24.13 27.19 15.74
C VAL A 192 25.22 28.27 15.81
N ALA A 193 25.27 29.20 14.85
CA ALA A 193 26.31 30.23 14.82
C ALA A 193 26.16 31.29 15.94
N SER A 194 24.93 31.60 16.35
CA SER A 194 24.66 32.57 17.41
C SER A 194 24.85 31.99 18.82
N SER A 195 24.84 30.65 18.96
CA SER A 195 24.97 29.97 20.25
C SER A 195 26.40 29.58 20.60
N ILE A 196 27.28 29.42 19.61
CA ILE A 196 28.65 28.91 19.83
C ILE A 196 29.63 29.99 20.30
N HIS A 197 29.37 31.29 20.06
CA HIS A 197 30.36 32.34 20.37
C HIS A 197 30.14 33.16 21.65
N GLN A 198 29.15 32.88 22.49
CA GLN A 198 28.98 33.64 23.76
C GLN A 198 28.56 32.85 25.02
N ARG A 199 28.37 31.52 24.98
CA ARG A 199 27.73 30.81 26.14
C ARG A 199 28.49 29.63 26.75
N SER A 200 29.74 29.34 26.37
CA SER A 200 30.44 28.14 26.89
C SER A 200 31.27 28.35 28.16
N SER A 201 31.49 29.58 28.65
CA SER A 201 32.18 29.75 29.91
C SER A 201 31.18 29.69 31.07
N LYS A 202 31.01 28.48 31.64
CA LYS A 202 30.49 28.27 33.01
C LYS A 202 28.96 28.21 33.18
N MET A 203 28.22 27.54 32.29
CA MET A 203 26.85 27.14 32.67
C MET A 203 26.91 25.98 33.68
N PRO A 204 26.24 26.09 34.85
CA PRO A 204 26.22 25.01 35.83
C PRO A 204 25.41 23.82 35.28
N ILE A 205 25.90 22.61 35.51
CA ILE A 205 25.17 21.39 35.23
C ILE A 205 24.00 21.31 36.21
N LEU A 206 22.78 21.59 35.73
CA LEU A 206 21.56 21.61 36.54
C LEU A 206 20.98 20.21 36.79
N VAL A 207 21.27 19.24 35.90
CA VAL A 207 20.73 17.88 36.00
C VAL A 207 21.14 17.25 37.34
N ASN A 208 20.17 16.64 38.03
CA ASN A 208 20.28 16.07 39.38
C ASN A 208 20.53 17.05 40.53
N LYS A 209 20.49 18.37 40.30
CA LYS A 209 20.57 19.34 41.40
C LYS A 209 19.21 19.59 42.02
N ARG A 210 19.20 19.82 43.35
CA ARG A 210 18.07 20.46 44.01
C ARG A 210 18.08 21.95 43.71
N ILE A 211 16.91 22.47 43.40
CA ILE A 211 16.71 23.86 43.00
C ILE A 211 15.57 24.45 43.81
N ARG A 212 15.63 25.75 44.06
CA ARG A 212 14.53 26.57 44.53
C ARG A 212 14.07 27.43 43.37
N HIS A 213 12.84 27.24 42.93
CA HIS A 213 12.26 27.94 41.80
C HIS A 213 11.22 28.95 42.28
N SER A 214 11.49 30.24 42.05
CA SER A 214 10.65 31.35 42.46
C SER A 214 9.65 31.71 41.37
N PHE A 215 8.37 31.60 41.70
CA PHE A 215 7.24 32.06 40.90
C PHE A 215 6.59 33.29 41.53
N ASN A 216 5.67 33.92 40.81
CA ASN A 216 4.90 35.06 41.33
C ASN A 216 4.07 34.70 42.58
N GLU A 217 3.72 33.41 42.74
CA GLU A 217 2.87 32.90 43.82
C GLU A 217 3.66 32.36 45.02
N GLY A 218 4.98 32.21 44.89
CA GLY A 218 5.84 31.64 45.93
C GLY A 218 7.08 30.96 45.39
N ALA A 219 7.96 30.50 46.28
CA ALA A 219 9.13 29.71 45.94
C ALA A 219 8.89 28.23 46.24
N PHE A 220 9.22 27.36 45.29
CA PHE A 220 9.01 25.92 45.39
C PHE A 220 10.36 25.21 45.24
N ASP A 221 10.63 24.30 46.17
CA ASP A 221 11.82 23.45 46.13
C ASP A 221 11.53 22.21 45.28
N GLY A 222 12.51 21.80 44.47
CA GLY A 222 12.36 20.67 43.56
C GLY A 222 13.69 20.10 43.09
N LYS A 223 13.63 19.05 42.27
CA LYS A 223 14.79 18.36 41.71
C LYS A 223 14.69 18.29 40.20
N VAL A 224 15.78 18.66 39.53
CA VAL A 224 15.91 18.54 38.07
C VAL A 224 16.26 17.09 37.73
N ILE A 225 15.41 16.43 36.94
CA ILE A 225 15.57 15.02 36.57
C ILE A 225 16.50 14.88 35.37
N SER A 226 16.13 15.51 34.25
CA SER A 226 16.75 15.29 32.94
C SER A 226 16.43 16.43 31.98
N THR A 227 17.17 16.52 30.88
CA THR A 227 16.86 17.39 29.75
C THR A 227 15.81 16.74 28.85
N VAL A 228 14.93 17.54 28.25
CA VAL A 228 13.89 17.03 27.33
C VAL A 228 14.51 16.58 26.01
N PRO A 229 14.26 15.33 25.56
CA PRO A 229 14.75 14.87 24.26
C PRO A 229 14.28 15.77 23.11
N GLY A 230 15.22 16.27 22.31
CA GLY A 230 14.94 17.16 21.17
C GLY A 230 14.85 18.65 21.51
N PHE A 231 14.88 19.02 22.79
CA PHE A 231 14.80 20.42 23.25
C PHE A 231 15.85 20.70 24.34
N PRO A 232 17.12 20.98 23.96
CA PRO A 232 18.24 21.06 24.90
C PRO A 232 18.10 22.18 25.96
N ASP A 233 17.29 23.20 25.67
CA ASP A 233 17.05 24.32 26.60
C ASP A 233 15.95 24.03 27.64
N TYR A 234 15.28 22.88 27.55
CA TYR A 234 14.17 22.51 28.43
C TYR A 234 14.56 21.37 29.38
N TYR A 235 14.12 21.50 30.63
CA TYR A 235 14.44 20.58 31.71
C TYR A 235 13.17 20.04 32.36
N ASN A 236 13.19 18.75 32.70
CA ASN A 236 12.15 18.08 33.47
C ASN A 236 12.43 18.24 34.97
N ILE A 237 11.43 18.70 35.71
CA ILE A 237 11.51 19.01 37.15
C ILE A 237 10.35 18.34 37.87
N ILE A 238 10.62 17.85 39.07
CA ILE A 238 9.61 17.46 40.06
C ILE A 238 9.76 18.38 41.27
N TYR A 239 8.65 18.90 41.77
CA TYR A 239 8.61 19.69 43.00
C TYR A 239 8.36 18.81 44.23
N ASP A 240 8.95 19.19 45.36
CA ASP A 240 8.87 18.41 46.60
C ASP A 240 7.44 18.31 47.15
N CYS A 241 6.57 19.29 46.83
CA CYS A 241 5.15 19.24 47.21
C CYS A 241 4.36 18.07 46.59
N GLU A 242 4.92 17.41 45.57
CA GLU A 242 4.31 16.27 44.89
C GLU A 242 4.99 14.94 45.19
N LEU A 243 6.02 14.95 46.05
CA LEU A 243 6.69 13.75 46.51
C LEU A 243 6.01 13.23 47.79
N ASN A 244 5.88 11.91 47.90
CA ASN A 244 5.40 11.27 49.13
C ASN A 244 6.42 11.46 50.28
N ALA A 245 6.01 11.20 51.52
CA ALA A 245 6.85 11.35 52.72
C ALA A 245 8.21 10.63 52.64
N GLU A 246 8.33 9.62 51.79
CA GLU A 246 9.56 8.85 51.54
C GLU A 246 10.44 9.39 50.39
N SER A 247 10.09 10.55 49.81
CA SER A 247 10.78 11.17 48.65
C SER A 247 10.84 10.28 47.39
N ASN A 248 9.94 9.30 47.28
CA ASN A 248 9.84 8.41 46.12
C ASN A 248 8.89 8.99 45.07
N VAL A 249 9.26 8.88 43.80
CA VAL A 249 8.42 9.26 42.65
C VAL A 249 7.29 8.23 42.53
N THR A 250 6.05 8.69 42.59
CA THR A 250 4.87 7.83 42.34
C THR A 250 4.33 8.06 40.94
N ASP A 251 3.48 7.15 40.47
CA ASP A 251 2.79 7.26 39.18
C ASP A 251 1.88 8.51 39.09
N SER A 252 1.61 9.18 40.22
CA SER A 252 0.80 10.40 40.30
C SER A 252 1.63 11.69 40.36
N THR A 253 2.96 11.63 40.42
CA THR A 253 3.81 12.82 40.48
C THR A 253 3.82 13.53 39.12
N ALA A 254 3.50 14.82 39.07
CA ALA A 254 3.52 15.58 37.82
C ALA A 254 4.95 15.99 37.48
N ILE A 255 5.31 15.82 36.22
CA ILE A 255 6.61 16.27 35.69
C ILE A 255 6.38 17.57 34.95
N TYR A 256 7.07 18.62 35.38
CA TYR A 256 6.99 19.92 34.74
C TYR A 256 8.19 20.16 33.83
N THR A 257 7.98 20.97 32.78
CA THR A 257 8.99 21.24 31.77
C THR A 257 9.20 22.74 31.61
N TYR A 258 10.39 23.24 31.97
CA TYR A 258 10.72 24.67 31.96
C TYR A 258 12.09 24.97 31.33
N ARG A 259 12.29 26.23 30.91
CA ARG A 259 13.58 26.74 30.43
C ARG A 259 14.43 27.27 31.58
N LEU A 260 14.87 26.36 32.43
CA LEU A 260 15.57 26.69 33.68
C LEU A 260 16.81 27.58 33.53
N LEU A 261 17.47 27.55 32.37
CA LEU A 261 18.64 28.38 32.11
C LEU A 261 18.29 29.87 31.94
N GLU A 262 17.06 30.19 31.52
CA GLU A 262 16.54 31.55 31.49
C GLU A 262 16.23 32.00 32.93
N ASP A 263 15.50 31.17 33.68
CA ASP A 263 15.12 31.45 35.07
C ASP A 263 16.35 31.60 36.00
N TYR A 264 17.40 30.82 35.79
CA TYR A 264 18.68 30.95 36.51
C TYR A 264 19.40 32.27 36.21
N ARG A 265 19.35 32.73 34.95
CA ARG A 265 19.95 34.03 34.57
C ARG A 265 19.16 35.20 35.11
N GLU A 266 17.85 35.05 35.22
CA GLU A 266 16.96 36.05 35.82
C GLU A 266 17.02 36.06 37.36
N GLY A 267 17.75 35.13 37.98
CA GLY A 267 17.82 35.00 39.44
C GLY A 267 16.55 34.43 40.07
N LYS A 268 15.65 33.86 39.27
CA LYS A 268 14.43 33.17 39.75
C LYS A 268 14.70 31.73 40.18
N LEU A 269 15.85 31.19 39.80
CA LEU A 269 16.27 29.84 40.14
C LEU A 269 17.55 29.88 40.98
N GLU A 270 17.50 29.29 42.17
CA GLU A 270 18.67 29.11 43.02
C GLU A 270 19.02 27.62 43.13
N ILE A 271 20.30 27.28 43.04
CA ILE A 271 20.77 25.90 43.22
C ILE A 271 21.01 25.70 44.72
N ILE A 272 20.25 24.80 45.34
CA ILE A 272 20.40 24.47 46.75
C ILE A 272 21.60 23.53 46.87
N PRO A 273 22.68 23.89 47.60
CA PRO A 273 23.78 22.98 47.84
C PRO A 273 23.24 21.79 48.63
N GLU A 274 23.37 20.60 48.07
CA GLU A 274 23.04 19.38 48.77
C GLU A 274 23.98 19.27 49.96
N VAL A 275 23.46 19.51 51.16
CA VAL A 275 24.21 19.26 52.40
C VAL A 275 24.47 17.77 52.37
N VAL A 276 25.70 17.38 52.04
CA VAL A 276 26.17 16.01 52.15
C VAL A 276 26.17 15.71 53.63
N GLY A 277 25.00 15.40 54.16
CA GLY A 277 24.85 14.71 55.42
C GLY A 277 25.61 13.42 55.22
N VAL A 278 26.80 13.35 55.81
CA VAL A 278 27.55 12.11 55.96
C VAL A 278 26.59 11.16 56.66
N LYS A 279 25.85 10.35 55.88
CA LYS A 279 25.03 9.27 56.43
C LYS A 279 26.01 8.44 57.26
N PRO A 280 25.84 8.34 58.59
CA PRO A 280 26.61 7.38 59.35
C PRO A 280 26.35 6.03 58.68
N CYS A 281 27.42 5.43 58.17
CA CYS A 281 27.38 4.20 57.40
C CYS A 281 27.05 3.04 58.36
N SER A 282 25.78 2.92 58.77
CA SER A 282 25.31 1.86 59.67
C SER A 282 25.12 0.52 58.95
N GLU A 283 25.27 0.47 57.63
CA GLU A 283 25.19 -0.77 56.83
C GLU A 283 26.54 -1.45 56.58
N PHE A 284 27.67 -0.91 57.06
CA PHE A 284 28.95 -1.62 57.05
C PHE A 284 29.12 -2.62 58.21
N SER A 285 28.20 -2.63 59.19
CA SER A 285 28.27 -3.54 60.36
C SER A 285 27.66 -4.92 60.11
N SER A 286 26.60 -5.03 59.29
CA SER A 286 25.89 -6.30 59.08
C SER A 286 26.52 -7.22 58.02
N ARG A 287 27.33 -6.70 57.09
CA ARG A 287 28.05 -7.52 56.10
C ARG A 287 29.39 -8.08 56.59
N LEU A 288 30.02 -7.50 57.62
CA LEU A 288 31.20 -8.07 58.27
C LEU A 288 30.85 -9.25 59.19
N LEU A 289 29.64 -9.28 59.76
CA LEU A 289 29.16 -10.40 60.58
C LEU A 289 28.77 -11.64 59.75
N SER A 290 28.29 -11.47 58.51
CA SER A 290 27.97 -12.63 57.65
C SER A 290 29.21 -13.28 57.02
N LEU A 291 30.30 -12.52 56.81
CA LEU A 291 31.58 -13.03 56.33
C LEU A 291 32.39 -13.74 57.43
N ALA A 292 32.27 -13.31 58.69
CA ALA A 292 32.87 -14.01 59.83
C ALA A 292 32.22 -15.39 60.09
N HIS A 293 30.90 -15.52 59.87
CA HIS A 293 30.22 -16.80 60.08
C HIS A 293 30.47 -17.81 58.94
N ALA A 294 30.73 -17.35 57.72
CA ALA A 294 31.13 -18.22 56.61
C ALA A 294 32.58 -18.74 56.75
N ALA A 295 33.49 -17.96 57.33
CA ALA A 295 34.87 -18.38 57.60
C ALA A 295 34.97 -19.46 58.72
N GLN A 296 34.04 -19.46 59.67
CA GLN A 296 34.03 -20.45 60.77
C GLN A 296 33.49 -21.82 60.35
N ILE A 297 32.63 -21.88 59.31
CA ILE A 297 32.14 -23.13 58.72
C ILE A 297 33.19 -23.75 57.77
N ALA A 298 34.01 -22.93 57.10
CA ALA A 298 35.10 -23.44 56.25
C ALA A 298 36.28 -24.06 57.04
N SER A 299 36.46 -23.68 58.31
CA SER A 299 37.52 -24.24 59.19
C SER A 299 37.22 -25.66 59.71
N HIS A 300 36.00 -26.19 59.54
CA HIS A 300 35.62 -27.51 60.06
C HIS A 300 35.47 -28.59 58.98
N CYS A 301 35.75 -28.30 57.70
CA CYS A 301 35.53 -29.24 56.58
C CYS A 301 36.78 -29.61 55.75
N PHE A 302 38.00 -29.26 56.17
CA PHE A 302 39.21 -29.61 55.38
C PHE A 302 40.37 -30.14 56.24
N THR A 303 40.12 -31.23 56.97
CA THR A 303 41.15 -32.21 57.31
C THR A 303 40.75 -33.54 56.66
N PHE A 304 41.05 -33.69 55.37
CA PHE A 304 41.09 -35.02 54.77
C PHE A 304 42.31 -35.13 53.86
N SER A 305 43.15 -36.08 54.25
CA SER A 305 44.46 -36.46 53.76
C SER A 305 44.42 -37.03 52.35
N PHE A 306 45.44 -36.75 51.53
CA PHE A 306 45.97 -37.62 50.45
C PHE A 306 47.28 -36.97 49.96
N SER A 307 48.46 -37.38 50.41
CA SER A 307 49.22 -38.62 50.13
C SER A 307 49.61 -38.77 48.65
N ASP A 308 50.82 -38.31 48.36
CA ASP A 308 51.82 -38.80 47.39
C ASP A 308 51.39 -39.79 46.29
N LYS A 309 51.51 -39.38 45.03
CA LYS A 309 52.52 -39.83 44.04
C LYS A 309 52.15 -39.42 42.62
#